data_AF-A0A956M711-F1
#
_entry.id   AF-A0A956M711-F1
#
_cell.length_a   1.000
_cell.length_b   1.000
_cell.length_c   1.000
_cell.angle_alpha   90.00
_cell.angle_beta   90.00
_cell.angle_gamma   90.00
#
_symmetry.space_group_name_H-M   'P 1'
#
loop_
_entity.id
_entity.type
_entity.pdbx_description
1 polymer ?
#
loop_
_entity_poly.entity_id
_entity_poly.type
_entity_poly.pdbx_seq_one_letter_code
_entity_poly.pdbx_strand_id
1 'polypeptide(L)'
;ALIILAAYSNGSSLEKWVGTGPEKPKVPRHKLMLCKRADLAKHFLISAGITAAAGSDLANFAGVLKEMNDSRGGSGFSFPDLTADRAGVLLAEFAMNPRKAGRLQDYMNSCEEERDFMPEIDHLPEGLQEVDFNRIYHKENSYEYNRVIKEIDRRIQECSIYQK
;
A
#
# COMPACT_ATOMS: atom_id res chain seq x y z
N ALA A 1 8.20 10.34 -8.47
CA ALA A 1 8.56 8.90 -8.43
C ALA A 1 7.35 8.01 -8.09
N LEU A 2 6.62 8.25 -7.00
CA LEU A 2 5.52 7.38 -6.53
C LEU A 2 4.46 7.08 -7.59
N ILE A 3 3.96 8.08 -8.32
CA ILE A 3 2.97 7.90 -9.40
C ILE A 3 3.50 6.96 -10.51
N ILE A 4 4.79 7.08 -10.85
CA ILE A 4 5.43 6.24 -11.88
C ILE A 4 5.59 4.80 -11.37
N LEU A 5 5.99 4.62 -10.12
CA LEU A 5 6.09 3.30 -9.48
C LEU A 5 4.71 2.62 -9.37
N ALA A 6 3.67 3.38 -9.02
CA ALA A 6 2.29 2.92 -9.03
C ALA A 6 1.88 2.41 -10.42
N ALA A 7 2.11 3.22 -11.46
CA ALA A 7 1.83 2.83 -12.85
C ALA A 7 2.62 1.58 -13.27
N TYR A 8 3.90 1.51 -12.93
CA TYR A 8 4.76 0.37 -13.21
C TYR A 8 4.26 -0.93 -12.55
N SER A 9 3.91 -0.85 -11.26
CA SER A 9 3.39 -1.99 -10.47
C SER A 9 2.05 -2.49 -11.02
N ASN A 10 1.23 -1.59 -11.56
CA ASN A 10 -0.05 -1.94 -12.19
C ASN A 10 0.09 -2.44 -13.64
N GLY A 11 1.32 -2.74 -14.09
CA GLY A 11 1.55 -3.27 -15.44
C GLY A 11 1.48 -2.23 -16.56
N SER A 12 1.29 -0.95 -16.24
CA SER A 12 1.24 0.11 -17.26
C SER A 12 2.57 0.20 -17.99
N SER A 13 2.53 0.46 -19.30
CA SER A 13 3.75 0.75 -20.05
C SER A 13 4.26 2.14 -19.66
N LEU A 14 5.51 2.18 -19.20
CA LEU A 14 6.21 3.44 -18.91
C LEU A 14 6.64 4.17 -20.19
N GLU A 15 6.42 3.59 -21.37
CA GLU A 15 6.80 4.18 -22.66
C GLU A 15 6.10 5.52 -22.95
N LYS A 16 4.98 5.80 -22.28
CA LYS A 16 4.30 7.10 -22.35
C LYS A 16 4.96 8.18 -21.47
N TRP A 17 5.86 7.78 -20.58
CA TRP A 17 6.46 8.61 -19.54
C TRP A 17 7.99 8.74 -19.68
N VAL A 18 8.64 7.78 -20.34
CA VAL A 18 10.06 7.81 -20.71
C VAL A 18 10.14 8.29 -22.17
N GLY A 19 10.86 9.38 -22.43
CA GLY A 19 10.84 10.14 -23.69
C GLY A 19 10.98 9.33 -24.99
N THR A 20 10.51 9.91 -26.09
CA THR A 20 10.41 9.32 -27.43
C THR A 20 11.75 9.25 -28.17
N GLY A 21 12.76 8.62 -27.57
CA GLY A 21 14.07 8.39 -28.19
C GLY A 21 14.11 7.13 -29.08
N PRO A 22 15.01 7.07 -30.08
CA PRO A 22 15.08 5.98 -31.06
C PRO A 22 15.59 4.64 -30.50
N GLU A 23 16.25 4.64 -29.34
CA GLU A 23 16.61 3.43 -28.61
C GLU A 23 15.88 3.39 -27.26
N LYS A 24 14.79 2.62 -27.20
CA LYS A 24 14.15 2.29 -25.93
C LYS A 24 14.93 1.14 -25.30
N PRO A 25 15.60 1.31 -24.15
CA PRO A 25 16.11 0.17 -23.41
C PRO A 25 14.90 -0.70 -23.04
N LYS A 26 14.90 -1.97 -23.47
CA LYS A 26 13.98 -2.98 -22.94
C LYS A 26 14.38 -3.25 -21.50
N VAL A 27 13.88 -2.44 -20.58
CA VAL A 27 14.09 -2.65 -19.15
C VAL A 27 13.30 -3.90 -18.76
N PRO A 28 13.95 -4.98 -18.27
CA PRO A 28 13.24 -6.15 -17.79
C PRO A 28 12.22 -5.76 -16.72
N ARG A 29 11.01 -6.33 -16.78
CA ARG A 29 10.07 -6.14 -15.68
C ARG A 29 10.53 -6.96 -14.49
N HIS A 30 10.77 -6.29 -13.37
CA HIS A 30 11.05 -6.93 -12.10
C HIS A 30 9.72 -7.21 -11.39
N LYS A 31 9.61 -8.41 -10.82
CA LYS A 31 8.49 -8.74 -9.94
C LYS A 31 8.74 -8.02 -8.61
N LEU A 32 7.91 -7.03 -8.32
CA LEU A 32 7.92 -6.33 -7.04
C LEU A 32 7.18 -7.19 -6.02
N MET A 33 7.73 -7.30 -4.82
CA MET A 33 7.16 -8.09 -3.74
C MET A 33 7.33 -7.35 -2.41
N LEU A 34 6.31 -7.45 -1.57
CA LEU A 34 6.32 -7.05 -0.18
C LEU A 34 5.80 -8.22 0.65
N CYS A 35 6.46 -8.58 1.74
CA CYS A 35 6.17 -9.71 2.60
C CYS A 35 6.05 -11.01 1.79
N LYS A 36 6.93 -11.18 0.79
CA LYS A 36 6.93 -12.30 -0.18
C LYS A 36 5.63 -12.41 -1.02
N ARG A 37 4.86 -11.32 -1.14
CA ARG A 37 3.62 -11.21 -1.91
C ARG A 37 3.68 -10.07 -2.94
N ALA A 38 3.29 -10.35 -4.19
CA ALA A 38 3.36 -9.35 -5.26
C ALA A 38 2.13 -8.41 -5.29
N ASP A 39 0.99 -8.93 -4.87
CA ASP A 39 -0.25 -8.21 -4.61
C ASP A 39 -0.05 -7.10 -3.57
N LEU A 40 0.63 -7.37 -2.44
CA LEU A 40 0.91 -6.35 -1.42
C LEU A 40 1.78 -5.21 -1.96
N ALA A 41 2.80 -5.51 -2.76
CA ALA A 41 3.61 -4.48 -3.42
C ALA A 41 2.75 -3.59 -4.34
N LYS A 42 1.75 -4.18 -5.01
CA LYS A 42 0.82 -3.45 -5.87
C LYS A 42 -0.10 -2.55 -5.03
N HIS A 43 -0.70 -3.06 -3.96
CA HIS A 43 -1.53 -2.29 -3.02
C HIS A 43 -0.77 -1.08 -2.48
N PHE A 44 0.41 -1.33 -1.91
CA PHE A 44 1.28 -0.30 -1.37
C PHE A 44 1.59 0.81 -2.39
N LEU A 45 2.07 0.44 -3.59
CA LEU A 45 2.49 1.42 -4.59
C LEU A 45 1.31 2.16 -5.22
N ILE A 46 0.18 1.50 -5.46
CA ILE A 46 -1.02 2.16 -5.98
C ILE A 46 -1.55 3.17 -4.96
N SER A 47 -1.67 2.79 -3.69
CA SER A 47 -2.14 3.66 -2.62
C SER A 47 -1.20 4.86 -2.39
N ALA A 48 0.12 4.63 -2.42
CA ALA A 48 1.11 5.71 -2.40
C ALA A 48 0.99 6.65 -3.61
N GLY A 49 0.75 6.10 -4.81
CA GLY A 49 0.56 6.86 -6.05
C GLY A 49 -0.70 7.70 -6.05
N ILE A 50 -1.83 7.14 -5.59
CA ILE A 50 -3.10 7.87 -5.43
C ILE A 50 -2.92 8.99 -4.42
N THR A 51 -2.28 8.70 -3.29
CA THR A 51 -2.00 9.72 -2.26
C THR A 51 -1.17 10.86 -2.83
N ALA A 52 -0.13 10.55 -3.60
CA ALA A 52 0.72 11.53 -4.26
C ALA A 52 -0.02 12.39 -5.30
N ALA A 53 -1.07 11.85 -5.92
CA ALA A 53 -1.82 12.53 -6.98
C ALA A 53 -3.08 13.26 -6.48
N ALA A 54 -3.73 12.74 -5.44
CA ALA A 54 -5.10 13.13 -5.07
C ALA A 54 -5.34 13.18 -3.54
N GLY A 55 -4.32 12.91 -2.71
CA GLY A 55 -4.42 12.97 -1.25
C GLY A 55 -4.77 11.64 -0.58
N SER A 56 -4.50 11.56 0.73
CA SER A 56 -4.58 10.33 1.52
C SER A 56 -6.01 9.88 1.84
N ASP A 57 -6.95 10.82 2.02
CA ASP A 57 -8.36 10.49 2.26
C ASP A 57 -8.94 9.66 1.12
N LEU A 58 -8.67 10.05 -0.13
CA LEU A 58 -9.14 9.31 -1.30
C LEU A 58 -8.49 7.94 -1.41
N ALA A 59 -7.19 7.85 -1.13
CA ALA A 59 -6.46 6.58 -1.20
C ALA A 59 -6.96 5.57 -0.16
N ASN A 60 -7.12 6.00 1.09
CA ASN A 60 -7.66 5.16 2.17
C ASN A 60 -9.08 4.67 1.85
N PHE A 61 -9.95 5.57 1.36
CA PHE A 61 -11.31 5.21 0.97
C PHE A 61 -11.33 4.22 -0.20
N ALA A 62 -10.51 4.43 -1.22
CA ALA A 62 -10.41 3.53 -2.37
C ALA A 62 -9.94 2.12 -1.96
N GLY A 63 -8.97 2.01 -1.06
CA GLY A 63 -8.50 0.72 -0.52
C GLY A 63 -9.62 -0.04 0.20
N VAL A 64 -10.31 0.62 1.14
CA VAL A 64 -11.45 0.01 1.86
C VAL A 64 -12.55 -0.43 0.91
N LEU A 65 -12.96 0.42 -0.04
CA LEU A 65 -13.97 0.08 -1.03
C LEU A 65 -13.59 -1.13 -1.89
N LYS A 66 -12.32 -1.24 -2.27
CA LYS A 66 -11.82 -2.38 -3.05
C LYS A 66 -11.95 -3.67 -2.25
N GLU A 67 -11.54 -3.68 -0.98
CA GLU A 67 -11.68 -4.85 -0.11
C GLU A 67 -13.15 -5.23 0.15
N MET A 68 -14.04 -4.24 0.31
CA MET A 68 -15.49 -4.51 0.37
C MET A 68 -15.99 -5.18 -0.91
N ASN A 69 -15.58 -4.69 -2.07
CA ASN A 69 -15.99 -5.26 -3.35
C ASN A 69 -15.46 -6.69 -3.51
N ASP A 70 -14.22 -6.96 -3.11
CA ASP A 70 -13.64 -8.30 -3.15
C ASP A 70 -14.37 -9.28 -2.21
N SER A 71 -14.99 -8.80 -1.13
CA SER A 71 -15.85 -9.62 -0.27
C SER A 71 -17.17 -10.07 -0.93
N ARG A 72 -17.59 -9.43 -2.03
CA ARG A 72 -18.85 -9.68 -2.74
C ARG A 72 -18.67 -10.62 -3.93
N GLY A 73 -18.06 -11.77 -3.70
CA GLY A 73 -17.81 -12.78 -4.73
C GLY A 73 -16.48 -12.64 -5.48
N GLY A 74 -15.56 -11.81 -4.97
CA GLY A 74 -14.15 -11.81 -5.33
C GLY A 74 -13.32 -12.71 -4.42
N SER A 75 -12.08 -12.31 -4.15
CA SER A 75 -11.15 -13.03 -3.28
C SER A 75 -11.52 -13.01 -1.79
N GLY A 76 -12.41 -12.10 -1.36
CA GLY A 76 -12.65 -11.80 0.05
C GLY A 76 -11.90 -10.56 0.53
N PHE A 77 -12.39 -9.94 1.61
CA PHE A 77 -11.74 -8.82 2.30
C PHE A 77 -10.42 -9.27 2.93
N SER A 78 -9.37 -8.48 2.75
CA SER A 78 -8.00 -8.75 3.20
C SER A 78 -7.44 -7.61 4.06
N PHE A 79 -7.23 -7.87 5.36
CA PHE A 79 -6.49 -6.94 6.21
C PHE A 79 -5.00 -6.80 5.85
N PRO A 80 -4.30 -7.83 5.34
CA PRO A 80 -2.98 -7.67 4.73
C PRO A 80 -2.97 -6.64 3.59
N ASP A 81 -3.96 -6.68 2.69
CA ASP A 81 -4.07 -5.73 1.57
C ASP A 81 -4.27 -4.31 2.11
N LEU A 82 -5.18 -4.15 3.09
CA LEU A 82 -5.41 -2.87 3.76
C LEU A 82 -4.17 -2.36 4.52
N THR A 83 -3.36 -3.26 5.07
CA THR A 83 -2.08 -2.92 5.71
C THR A 83 -1.11 -2.32 4.70
N ALA A 84 -0.98 -2.96 3.53
CA ALA A 84 -0.14 -2.46 2.45
C ALA A 84 -0.64 -1.10 1.93
N ASP A 85 -1.96 -0.94 1.77
CA ASP A 85 -2.57 0.32 1.36
C ASP A 85 -2.21 1.46 2.33
N ARG A 86 -2.45 1.25 3.64
CA ARG A 86 -2.18 2.27 4.67
C ARG A 86 -0.70 2.61 4.80
N ALA A 87 0.18 1.62 4.72
CA ALA A 87 1.63 1.85 4.73
C ALA A 87 2.07 2.69 3.52
N GLY A 88 1.52 2.38 2.33
CA GLY A 88 1.75 3.15 1.11
C GLY A 88 1.26 4.60 1.21
N VAL A 89 0.06 4.81 1.77
CA VAL A 89 -0.48 6.15 2.07
C VAL A 89 0.49 6.93 2.97
N LEU A 90 0.89 6.36 4.10
CA LEU A 90 1.76 7.06 5.07
C LEU A 90 3.14 7.38 4.48
N LEU A 91 3.72 6.46 3.69
CA LEU A 91 4.95 6.73 2.95
C LEU A 91 4.79 7.96 2.04
N ALA A 92 3.70 8.03 1.28
CA ALA A 92 3.44 9.14 0.38
C ALA A 92 3.23 10.46 1.12
N GLU A 93 2.52 10.47 2.24
CA GLU A 93 2.38 11.65 3.10
C GLU A 93 3.74 12.17 3.59
N PHE A 94 4.64 11.27 4.00
CA PHE A 94 6.00 11.64 4.38
C PHE A 94 6.81 12.17 3.18
N ALA A 95 6.66 11.55 2.01
CA ALA A 95 7.35 11.95 0.78
C ALA A 95 6.89 13.32 0.26
N MET A 96 5.62 13.66 0.48
CA MET A 96 5.03 14.94 0.07
C MET A 96 5.23 16.05 1.10
N ASN A 97 5.56 15.73 2.35
CA ASN A 97 5.78 16.74 3.37
C ASN A 97 7.19 17.36 3.24
N PRO A 98 7.33 18.66 2.92
CA PRO A 98 8.65 19.26 2.68
C PRO A 98 9.62 19.16 3.87
N ARG A 99 9.10 19.03 5.10
CA ARG A 99 9.92 18.88 6.31
C ARG A 99 10.42 17.45 6.53
N LYS A 100 9.80 16.46 5.90
CA LYS A 100 10.10 15.03 6.06
C LYS A 100 10.71 14.39 4.81
N ALA A 101 10.40 14.92 3.63
CA ALA A 101 10.75 14.34 2.33
C ALA A 101 12.26 14.07 2.16
N GLY A 102 13.13 14.99 2.62
CA GLY A 102 14.58 14.79 2.57
C GLY A 102 15.03 13.60 3.42
N ARG A 103 14.57 13.54 4.68
CA ARG A 103 14.88 12.41 5.58
C ARG A 103 14.36 11.09 5.04
N LEU A 104 13.16 11.09 4.44
CA LEU A 104 12.60 9.90 3.81
C LEU A 104 13.49 9.41 2.67
N GLN A 105 14.00 10.32 1.82
CA GLN A 105 14.91 9.94 0.73
C GLN A 105 16.22 9.36 1.26
N ASP A 106 16.81 9.99 2.28
CA ASP A 106 18.03 9.48 2.93
C ASP A 106 17.81 8.10 3.54
N TYR A 107 16.64 7.89 4.16
CA TYR A 107 16.26 6.59 4.72
C TYR A 107 16.09 5.54 3.62
N MET A 108 15.34 5.84 2.56
CA MET A 108 15.12 4.89 1.47
C MET A 108 16.43 4.50 0.75
N ASN A 109 17.44 5.38 0.74
CA ASN A 109 18.77 5.07 0.21
C ASN A 109 19.59 4.12 1.09
N SER A 110 19.26 4.01 2.38
CA SER A 110 19.94 3.19 3.38
C SER A 110 19.08 2.06 3.95
N CYS A 111 17.86 1.91 3.44
CA CYS A 111 16.90 0.89 3.85
C CYS A 111 17.42 -0.50 3.46
N GLU A 112 17.71 -1.33 4.46
CA GLU A 112 18.23 -2.69 4.24
C GLU A 112 17.11 -3.73 4.27
N GLU A 113 16.04 -3.46 5.01
CA GLU A 113 14.97 -4.43 5.25
C GLU A 113 13.59 -3.86 4.93
N GLU A 114 12.73 -4.70 4.38
CA GLU A 114 11.36 -4.33 4.02
C GLU A 114 10.52 -3.86 5.23
N ARG A 115 10.78 -4.46 6.41
CA ARG A 115 10.11 -4.13 7.67
C ARG A 115 10.30 -2.68 8.10
N ASP A 116 11.27 -1.99 7.51
CA ASP A 116 11.51 -0.59 7.79
C ASP A 116 10.39 0.32 7.29
N PHE A 117 9.60 -0.12 6.31
CA PHE A 117 8.49 0.67 5.75
C PHE A 117 7.19 -0.13 5.52
N MET A 118 7.24 -1.46 5.56
CA MET A 118 6.08 -2.33 5.45
C MET A 118 6.05 -3.30 6.63
N PRO A 119 5.05 -3.21 7.55
CA PRO A 119 5.02 -4.10 8.70
C PRO A 119 4.66 -5.53 8.32
N GLU A 120 4.98 -6.46 9.22
CA GLU A 120 4.57 -7.86 9.09
C GLU A 120 3.04 -7.99 9.08
N ILE A 121 2.55 -8.83 8.15
CA ILE A 121 1.13 -9.11 7.95
C ILE A 121 0.65 -10.36 8.70
N ASP A 122 1.52 -10.98 9.51
CA ASP A 122 1.22 -12.24 10.17
C ASP A 122 0.00 -12.11 11.10
N HIS A 123 -0.83 -13.16 11.06
CA HIS A 123 -2.07 -13.30 11.83
C HIS A 123 -3.16 -12.27 11.53
N LEU A 124 -3.02 -11.48 10.45
CA LEU A 124 -4.10 -10.63 9.98
C LEU A 124 -5.15 -11.46 9.21
N PRO A 125 -6.45 -11.26 9.45
CA PRO A 125 -7.49 -11.98 8.73
C PRO A 125 -7.52 -11.64 7.24
N GLU A 126 -7.77 -12.63 6.39
CA GLU A 126 -7.90 -12.44 4.95
C GLU A 126 -8.90 -13.42 4.34
N GLY A 127 -9.32 -13.15 3.10
CA GLY A 127 -10.24 -14.02 2.37
C GLY A 127 -11.67 -14.03 2.92
N LEU A 128 -12.06 -12.98 3.65
CA LEU A 128 -13.38 -12.92 4.29
C LEU A 128 -14.46 -12.55 3.27
N GLN A 129 -15.37 -13.48 3.00
CA GLN A 129 -16.55 -13.19 2.19
C GLN A 129 -17.50 -12.28 2.96
N GLU A 130 -18.38 -11.54 2.25
CA GLU A 130 -19.24 -10.52 2.85
C GLU A 130 -20.07 -11.03 4.04
N VAL A 131 -20.56 -12.27 3.96
CA VAL A 131 -21.32 -12.92 5.05
C VAL A 131 -20.45 -13.12 6.29
N ASP A 132 -19.22 -13.58 6.12
CA ASP A 132 -18.28 -13.82 7.22
C ASP A 132 -17.76 -12.50 7.80
N PHE A 133 -17.43 -11.53 6.92
CA PHE A 133 -17.03 -10.19 7.30
C PHE A 133 -18.12 -9.52 8.15
N ASN A 134 -19.37 -9.52 7.68
CA ASN A 134 -20.48 -8.93 8.41
C ASN A 134 -20.83 -9.70 9.69
N ARG A 135 -20.59 -11.02 9.75
CA ARG A 135 -20.80 -11.80 10.97
C ARG A 135 -19.78 -11.46 12.05
N ILE A 136 -18.51 -11.30 11.68
CA ILE A 136 -17.40 -11.06 12.62
C ILE A 136 -17.30 -9.59 12.99
N TYR A 137 -17.46 -8.71 12.00
CA TYR A 137 -17.23 -7.28 12.16
C TYR A 137 -18.52 -6.47 12.18
N HIS A 138 -19.71 -7.04 11.99
CA HIS A 138 -21.02 -6.36 12.13
C HIS A 138 -21.29 -5.12 11.25
N LYS A 139 -20.27 -4.54 10.61
CA LYS A 139 -20.16 -3.46 9.60
C LYS A 139 -18.80 -2.76 9.75
N GLU A 140 -18.43 -1.92 8.78
CA GLU A 140 -17.31 -0.98 8.97
C GLU A 140 -17.52 -0.11 10.21
N ASN A 141 -16.45 0.19 10.93
CA ASN A 141 -16.43 0.94 12.20
C ASN A 141 -16.99 0.22 13.44
N SER A 142 -17.22 -1.09 13.40
CA SER A 142 -17.44 -1.85 14.64
C SER A 142 -16.22 -1.80 15.56
N TYR A 143 -16.44 -2.17 16.82
CA TYR A 143 -15.37 -2.28 17.79
C TYR A 143 -14.31 -3.30 17.33
N GLU A 144 -14.75 -4.44 16.82
CA GLU A 144 -13.92 -5.54 16.33
C GLU A 144 -13.07 -5.11 15.13
N TYR A 145 -13.68 -4.41 14.16
CA TYR A 145 -12.97 -3.90 12.99
C TYR A 145 -11.91 -2.89 13.40
N ASN A 146 -12.31 -1.91 14.23
CA ASN A 146 -11.42 -0.85 14.71
C ASN A 146 -10.26 -1.40 15.56
N ARG A 147 -10.42 -2.55 16.22
CA ARG A 147 -9.30 -3.21 16.90
C ARG A 147 -8.25 -3.70 15.92
N VAL A 148 -8.65 -4.29 14.79
CA VAL A 148 -7.71 -4.74 13.76
C VAL A 148 -7.04 -3.54 13.10
N ILE A 149 -7.80 -2.47 12.78
CA ILE A 149 -7.23 -1.24 12.23
C ILE A 149 -6.21 -0.60 13.17
N LYS A 150 -6.52 -0.51 14.48
CA LYS A 150 -5.56 0.01 15.47
C LYS A 150 -4.30 -0.83 15.56
N GLU A 151 -4.42 -2.14 15.44
CA GLU A 151 -3.26 -3.03 15.42
C GLU A 151 -2.41 -2.81 14.16
N ILE A 152 -3.04 -2.70 12.99
CA ILE A 152 -2.35 -2.34 11.74
C ILE A 152 -1.63 -1.01 11.89
N ASP A 153 -2.33 0.03 12.37
CA ASP A 153 -1.75 1.36 12.57
C ASP A 153 -0.58 1.31 13.55
N ARG A 154 -0.70 0.57 14.65
CA ARG A 154 0.40 0.37 15.60
C ARG A 154 1.62 -0.24 14.92
N ARG A 155 1.44 -1.33 14.17
CA ARG A 155 2.54 -2.00 13.44
C ARG A 155 3.20 -1.06 12.43
N ILE A 156 2.41 -0.28 11.68
CA ILE A 156 2.94 0.72 10.75
C ILE A 156 3.78 1.77 11.48
N GLN A 157 3.31 2.30 12.61
CA GLN A 157 4.08 3.28 13.40
C GLN A 157 5.35 2.70 14.05
N GLU A 158 5.47 1.37 14.12
CA GLU A 158 6.68 0.68 14.58
C GLU A 158 7.75 0.57 13.50
N CYS A 159 7.40 0.78 12.23
CA CYS A 159 8.36 0.83 11.13
C CYS A 159 9.32 2.01 11.34
N SER A 160 10.61 1.71 11.29
CA SER A 160 11.74 2.61 11.59
C SER A 160 11.73 3.89 10.74
N ILE A 161 11.19 3.84 9.52
CA ILE A 161 11.08 4.99 8.62
C ILE A 161 10.16 6.11 9.16
N TYR A 162 9.21 5.79 10.05
CA TYR A 162 8.25 6.75 10.59
C TYR A 162 8.58 7.27 11.99
N GLN A 163 9.60 6.69 12.66
CA GLN A 163 9.97 7.01 14.03
C GLN A 163 11.01 8.13 14.17
N LYS A 164 11.49 8.72 13.07
CA LYS A 164 12.65 9.65 13.05
C LYS A 164 12.35 11.05 12.47
#